data_AF-A0A523VCC5-F1
#
_entry.id   AF-A0A523VCC5-F1
#
_cell.length_a   1.000
_cell.length_b   1.000
_cell.length_c   1.000
_cell.angle_alpha   90.00
_cell.angle_beta   90.00
_cell.angle_gamma   90.00
#
_symmetry.space_group_name_H-M   'P 1'
#
loop_
_entity.id
_entity.type
_entity.pdbx_description
1 polymer ?
#
loop_
_entity_poly.entity_id
_entity_poly.type
_entity_poly.pdbx_seq_one_letter_code
_entity_poly.pdbx_strand_id
1 'polypeptide(L)'
;MPLFLPISATSTFPVRRLILSLVLLIAAGCSAGAAASPDPATDAAPVSSQLPSPSPTDYPDPILASVDPADLVADPPARPFDRIVVNPTPPQRVPNASRSFWVSDPATGKLREVTARLRVQTEHAAMWVEEWVWHDVRKLEEAALLFDDVIYPAVRSAFGSEWTPGVDNDPHIHILHADLGQRVLGYTSSAAELPGAVY
;
A
#
# COMPACT_ATOMS: atom_id res chain seq x y z
N MET A 1 43.23 20.85 32.98
CA MET A 1 44.22 20.61 31.91
C MET A 1 43.56 19.73 30.86
N PRO A 2 43.10 20.29 29.72
CA PRO A 2 42.43 19.52 28.68
C PRO A 2 43.48 19.01 27.68
N LEU A 3 43.52 17.69 27.45
CA LEU A 3 44.39 17.09 26.46
C LEU A 3 43.54 16.76 25.22
N PHE A 4 43.69 17.60 24.19
CA PHE A 4 43.22 17.36 22.84
C PHE A 4 44.00 16.18 22.23
N LEU A 5 43.30 15.23 21.62
CA LEU A 5 43.87 14.23 20.71
C LEU A 5 43.30 14.50 19.30
N PRO A 6 44.13 14.68 18.27
CA PRO A 6 43.68 14.94 16.92
C PRO A 6 43.32 13.67 16.16
N ILE A 7 42.38 13.84 15.24
CA ILE A 7 42.00 12.93 14.16
C ILE A 7 43.18 12.77 13.20
N SER A 8 43.47 11.55 12.76
CA SER A 8 44.26 11.31 11.54
C SER A 8 43.60 10.19 10.74
N ALA A 9 43.02 10.60 9.62
CA ALA A 9 42.57 9.72 8.56
C ALA A 9 43.76 9.37 7.67
N THR A 10 43.92 8.09 7.34
CA THR A 10 44.78 7.65 6.24
C THR A 10 44.01 6.64 5.40
N SER A 11 43.46 7.17 4.31
CA SER A 11 42.95 6.45 3.14
C SER A 11 44.09 5.69 2.47
N THR A 12 43.89 4.40 2.20
CA THR A 12 44.78 3.63 1.30
C THR A 12 43.92 2.78 0.38
N PHE A 13 43.63 3.30 -0.81
CA PHE A 13 43.06 2.55 -1.94
C PHE A 13 44.22 2.08 -2.85
N PRO A 14 44.42 0.77 -3.07
CA PRO A 14 45.31 0.31 -4.12
C PRO A 14 44.58 0.32 -5.48
N VAL A 15 44.99 1.27 -6.32
CA VAL A 15 44.82 1.23 -7.77
C VAL A 15 45.50 -0.01 -8.33
N ARG A 16 44.79 -0.83 -9.11
CA ARG A 16 45.45 -1.76 -10.04
C ARG A 16 44.77 -1.74 -11.40
N ARG A 17 45.49 -1.10 -12.33
CA ARG A 17 45.29 -1.12 -13.77
C ARG A 17 45.49 -2.55 -14.30
N LEU A 18 44.65 -3.01 -15.22
CA LEU A 18 45.11 -3.89 -16.30
C LEU A 18 44.28 -3.70 -17.56
N ILE A 19 45.01 -3.30 -18.60
CA ILE A 19 44.68 -3.13 -20.00
C ILE A 19 44.58 -4.53 -20.65
N LEU A 20 43.71 -4.74 -21.65
CA LEU A 20 44.08 -5.09 -23.04
C LEU A 20 42.90 -5.72 -23.80
N SER A 21 42.65 -5.15 -24.98
CA SER A 21 41.68 -5.46 -26.01
C SER A 21 41.83 -6.86 -26.62
N LEU A 22 40.73 -7.45 -27.12
CA LEU A 22 40.79 -8.27 -28.34
C LEU A 22 39.48 -8.22 -29.11
N VAL A 23 39.55 -7.55 -30.27
CA VAL A 23 38.60 -7.64 -31.38
C VAL A 23 38.89 -8.93 -32.15
N LEU A 24 37.87 -9.71 -32.49
CA LEU A 24 37.97 -10.67 -33.60
C LEU A 24 36.70 -10.65 -34.44
N LEU A 25 36.90 -10.22 -35.68
CA LEU A 25 35.99 -10.14 -36.80
C LEU A 25 36.12 -11.43 -37.62
N ILE A 26 35.04 -12.14 -37.91
CA ILE A 26 35.00 -13.14 -39.00
C ILE A 26 33.71 -12.91 -39.80
N ALA A 27 33.88 -12.68 -41.09
CA ALA A 27 32.84 -12.49 -42.08
C ALA A 27 32.79 -13.65 -43.07
N ALA A 28 31.59 -13.81 -43.66
CA ALA A 28 31.26 -14.36 -44.98
C ALA A 28 31.21 -15.89 -45.20
N GLY A 29 30.00 -16.34 -45.54
CA GLY A 29 29.70 -17.61 -46.20
C GLY A 29 28.23 -17.67 -46.64
N CYS A 30 27.95 -17.19 -47.86
CA CYS A 30 26.64 -17.17 -48.52
C CYS A 30 26.11 -18.56 -48.88
N SER A 31 24.80 -18.77 -48.78
CA SER A 31 24.07 -19.59 -49.74
C SER A 31 22.61 -19.11 -49.84
N ALA A 32 22.26 -18.69 -51.04
CA ALA A 32 20.97 -18.15 -51.43
C ALA A 32 19.89 -19.24 -51.55
N GLY A 33 18.71 -18.97 -50.99
CA GLY A 33 17.46 -19.67 -51.28
C GLY A 33 16.37 -18.62 -51.48
N ALA A 34 15.76 -18.61 -52.66
CA ALA A 34 14.89 -17.55 -53.13
C ALA A 34 13.45 -17.64 -52.60
N ALA A 35 12.90 -16.44 -52.33
CA ALA A 35 11.52 -15.99 -52.55
C ALA A 35 10.34 -16.74 -51.90
N ALA A 36 9.73 -16.08 -50.89
CA ALA A 36 8.30 -15.79 -50.88
C ALA A 36 8.01 -14.62 -49.91
N SER A 37 7.44 -13.52 -50.40
CA SER A 37 6.70 -12.52 -49.59
C SER A 37 5.20 -12.81 -49.81
N PRO A 38 4.33 -12.57 -48.81
CA PRO A 38 3.89 -11.20 -48.50
C PRO A 38 3.71 -10.88 -47.00
N ASP A 39 3.91 -9.61 -46.63
CA ASP A 39 3.36 -9.01 -45.40
C ASP A 39 1.82 -8.96 -45.48
N PRO A 40 1.12 -9.02 -44.33
CA PRO A 40 0.56 -7.78 -43.85
C PRO A 40 0.68 -7.58 -42.32
N ALA A 41 0.71 -6.30 -41.95
CA ALA A 41 0.61 -5.80 -40.59
C ALA A 41 -0.43 -6.55 -39.74
N THR A 42 0.04 -7.17 -38.65
CA THR A 42 -0.86 -7.63 -37.59
C THR A 42 -1.06 -6.48 -36.61
N ASP A 43 -2.23 -5.89 -36.75
CA ASP A 43 -2.95 -5.05 -35.80
C ASP A 43 -2.91 -5.68 -34.39
N ALA A 44 -2.20 -5.05 -33.46
CA ALA A 44 -2.24 -5.42 -32.05
C ALA A 44 -3.52 -4.84 -31.44
N ALA A 45 -4.59 -5.62 -31.45
CA ALA A 45 -5.84 -5.30 -30.77
C ALA A 45 -5.61 -5.00 -29.26
N PRO A 46 -6.36 -4.07 -28.65
CA PRO A 46 -6.21 -3.74 -27.24
C PRO A 46 -6.63 -4.91 -26.36
N VAL A 47 -5.72 -5.36 -25.49
CA VAL A 47 -6.00 -6.35 -24.46
C VAL A 47 -6.92 -5.72 -23.41
N SER A 48 -8.18 -6.14 -23.43
CA SER A 48 -9.18 -5.78 -22.43
C SER A 48 -8.70 -6.17 -21.02
N SER A 49 -8.52 -5.17 -20.16
CA SER A 49 -8.17 -5.34 -18.75
C SER A 49 -9.44 -5.54 -17.94
N GLN A 50 -10.00 -6.76 -17.92
CA GLN A 50 -11.06 -7.09 -16.96
C GLN A 50 -10.42 -7.60 -15.66
N LEU A 51 -10.60 -6.82 -14.59
CA LEU A 51 -10.26 -7.22 -13.22
C LEU A 51 -11.09 -8.47 -12.85
N PRO A 52 -10.51 -9.54 -12.29
CA PRO A 52 -11.30 -10.67 -11.82
C PRO A 52 -12.21 -10.21 -10.68
N SER A 53 -13.52 -10.41 -10.87
CA SER A 53 -14.52 -10.22 -9.81
C SER A 53 -14.40 -11.36 -8.80
N PRO A 54 -14.08 -11.11 -7.52
CA PRO A 54 -14.05 -12.18 -6.53
C PRO A 54 -15.48 -12.69 -6.27
N SER A 55 -15.67 -14.00 -6.36
CA SER A 55 -16.91 -14.65 -5.91
C SER A 55 -17.04 -14.48 -4.39
N PRO A 56 -18.19 -14.00 -3.87
CA PRO A 56 -18.38 -13.86 -2.43
C PRO A 56 -18.34 -15.25 -1.78
N THR A 57 -17.33 -15.46 -0.93
CA THR A 57 -17.30 -16.62 -0.05
C THR A 57 -18.16 -16.27 1.16
N ASP A 58 -19.06 -17.19 1.51
CA ASP A 58 -20.07 -17.12 2.55
C ASP A 58 -19.47 -16.71 3.92
N TYR A 59 -19.46 -15.40 4.20
CA TYR A 59 -19.31 -14.87 5.55
C TYR A 59 -20.72 -14.75 6.13
N PRO A 60 -21.00 -15.29 7.34
CA PRO A 60 -22.26 -15.03 7.98
C PRO A 60 -22.28 -13.56 8.42
N ASP A 61 -22.87 -12.70 7.58
CA ASP A 61 -23.23 -11.32 7.90
C ASP A 61 -24.63 -11.31 8.54
N PRO A 62 -24.77 -11.06 9.86
CA PRO A 62 -26.08 -10.86 10.44
C PRO A 62 -26.47 -9.38 10.47
N ILE A 63 -26.10 -8.53 9.48
CA ILE A 63 -26.62 -7.15 9.42
C ILE A 63 -26.75 -6.63 7.98
N LEU A 64 -27.51 -7.33 7.14
CA LEU A 64 -28.13 -6.73 5.95
C LEU A 64 -29.66 -6.87 6.07
N ALA A 65 -30.19 -6.37 7.19
CA ALA A 65 -31.58 -5.95 7.20
C ALA A 65 -31.68 -4.72 6.31
N SER A 66 -32.47 -4.83 5.24
CA SER A 66 -32.84 -3.79 4.28
C SER A 66 -32.79 -2.36 4.83
N VAL A 67 -31.69 -1.65 4.55
CA VAL A 67 -31.58 -0.20 4.77
C VAL A 67 -32.28 0.49 3.61
N ASP A 68 -33.23 1.38 3.90
CA ASP A 68 -33.87 2.21 2.88
C ASP A 68 -32.81 3.12 2.23
N PRO A 69 -32.65 3.13 0.90
CA PRO A 69 -31.70 4.00 0.23
C PRO A 69 -31.90 5.50 0.53
N ALA A 70 -33.08 5.92 0.99
CA ALA A 70 -33.33 7.28 1.46
C ALA A 70 -32.65 7.61 2.80
N ASP A 71 -32.38 6.61 3.65
CA ASP A 71 -31.68 6.79 4.94
C ASP A 71 -30.15 6.91 4.79
N LEU A 72 -29.61 6.65 3.59
CA LEU A 72 -28.17 6.77 3.29
C LEU A 72 -27.71 8.22 3.05
N VAL A 73 -28.62 9.18 3.01
CA VAL A 73 -28.35 10.61 2.72
C VAL A 73 -28.40 11.49 3.99
N ALA A 74 -28.57 10.88 5.17
CA ALA A 74 -28.66 11.63 6.43
C ALA A 74 -27.28 12.07 6.95
N ASP A 75 -27.28 13.14 7.78
CA ASP A 75 -26.17 13.49 8.67
C ASP A 75 -25.54 12.21 9.27
N PRO A 76 -24.21 12.17 9.46
CA PRO A 76 -23.57 10.99 10.01
C PRO A 76 -24.29 10.60 11.30
N PRO A 77 -24.59 9.29 11.50
CA PRO A 77 -25.41 8.84 12.60
C PRO A 77 -24.88 9.39 13.93
N ALA A 78 -25.76 9.60 14.90
CA ALA A 78 -25.35 10.04 16.23
C ALA A 78 -24.26 9.10 16.76
N ARG A 79 -23.14 9.67 17.25
CA ARG A 79 -22.03 8.87 17.79
C ARG A 79 -22.54 7.92 18.87
N PRO A 80 -22.20 6.63 18.84
CA PRO A 80 -22.65 5.67 19.85
C PRO A 80 -21.94 5.83 21.21
N PHE A 81 -20.96 6.73 21.31
CA PHE A 81 -20.18 7.02 22.51
C PHE A 81 -20.02 8.53 22.72
N ASP A 82 -19.89 8.94 23.98
CA ASP A 82 -19.50 10.31 24.35
C ASP A 82 -18.20 10.67 23.66
N ARG A 83 -17.99 11.96 23.34
CA ARG A 83 -16.82 12.44 22.57
C ARG A 83 -15.51 12.27 23.37
N ILE A 84 -15.02 11.03 23.45
CA ILE A 84 -13.72 10.68 24.00
C ILE A 84 -12.71 10.97 22.90
N VAL A 85 -11.99 12.07 23.08
CA VAL A 85 -10.82 12.38 22.25
C VAL A 85 -9.65 11.63 22.86
N VAL A 86 -9.28 10.50 22.27
CA VAL A 86 -8.21 9.65 22.80
C VAL A 86 -6.84 10.21 22.44
N ASN A 87 -6.77 11.02 21.38
CA ASN A 87 -5.53 11.61 20.92
C ASN A 87 -5.74 13.07 20.49
N PRO A 88 -5.61 14.04 21.42
CA PRO A 88 -5.91 15.44 21.13
C PRO A 88 -4.95 16.06 20.10
N THR A 89 -3.76 15.48 19.94
CA THR A 89 -2.77 15.91 18.95
C THR A 89 -2.21 14.66 18.27
N PRO A 90 -2.75 14.25 17.11
CA PRO A 90 -2.24 13.10 16.41
C PRO A 90 -0.76 13.31 16.09
N PRO A 91 0.11 12.29 16.30
CA PRO A 91 1.52 12.44 16.01
C PRO A 91 1.69 12.81 14.55
N GLN A 92 2.46 13.86 14.27
CA GLN A 92 2.88 14.16 12.91
C GLN A 92 3.70 12.98 12.42
N ARG A 93 3.15 12.22 11.48
CA ARG A 93 3.81 11.02 11.00
C ARG A 93 4.84 11.42 9.97
N VAL A 94 6.09 11.22 10.35
CA VAL A 94 7.23 11.39 9.44
C VAL A 94 7.30 10.20 8.49
N PRO A 95 7.79 10.40 7.25
CA PRO A 95 8.12 9.27 6.37
C PRO A 95 8.95 8.23 7.13
N ASN A 96 8.61 6.95 6.98
CA ASN A 96 9.25 5.82 7.65
C ASN A 96 9.03 5.71 9.18
N ALA A 97 8.04 6.42 9.75
CA ALA A 97 7.57 6.19 11.11
C ALA A 97 7.17 4.72 11.33
N SER A 98 7.35 4.21 12.56
CA SER A 98 7.05 2.81 12.92
C SER A 98 5.81 2.73 13.80
N ARG A 99 4.96 1.72 13.60
CA ARG A 99 3.78 1.44 14.44
C ARG A 99 3.46 -0.05 14.46
N SER A 100 2.97 -0.55 15.60
CA SER A 100 2.43 -1.90 15.73
C SER A 100 0.96 -1.99 15.30
N PHE A 101 0.59 -3.10 14.67
CA PHE A 101 -0.76 -3.44 14.28
C PHE A 101 -1.09 -4.89 14.63
N TRP A 102 -2.35 -5.16 14.99
CA TRP A 102 -2.86 -6.52 15.14
C TRP A 102 -3.49 -6.98 13.83
N VAL A 103 -3.08 -8.15 13.35
CA VAL A 103 -3.53 -8.74 12.08
C VAL A 103 -4.01 -10.15 12.37
N SER A 104 -5.22 -10.49 11.91
CA SER A 104 -5.71 -11.87 11.89
C SER A 104 -5.04 -12.67 10.77
N ASP A 105 -4.46 -13.81 11.13
CA ASP A 105 -3.96 -14.82 10.19
C ASP A 105 -5.17 -15.55 9.58
N PRO A 106 -5.41 -15.44 8.26
CA PRO A 106 -6.57 -16.05 7.64
C PRO A 106 -6.51 -17.59 7.55
N ALA A 107 -5.33 -18.20 7.73
CA ALA A 107 -5.19 -19.65 7.77
C ALA A 107 -5.55 -20.22 9.14
N THR A 108 -5.23 -19.50 10.22
CA THR A 108 -5.39 -19.99 11.61
C THR A 108 -6.48 -19.28 12.41
N GLY A 109 -6.96 -18.12 11.95
CA GLY A 109 -7.88 -17.23 12.66
C GLY A 109 -7.26 -16.53 13.87
N LYS A 110 -5.94 -16.66 14.09
CA LYS A 110 -5.25 -16.09 15.25
C LYS A 110 -4.78 -14.67 14.97
N LEU A 111 -4.85 -13.81 15.99
CA LEU A 111 -4.23 -12.49 15.93
C LEU A 111 -2.72 -12.58 16.10
N ARG A 112 -1.98 -11.88 15.24
CA ARG A 112 -0.55 -11.65 15.32
C ARG A 112 -0.27 -10.14 15.36
N GLU A 113 0.64 -9.72 16.23
CA GLU A 113 1.14 -8.35 16.22
C GLU A 113 2.25 -8.22 15.18
N VAL A 114 2.22 -7.16 14.38
CA VAL A 114 3.31 -6.80 13.46
C VAL A 114 3.71 -5.36 13.56
N THR A 115 4.99 -5.13 13.33
CA THR A 115 5.55 -3.78 13.18
C THR A 115 5.51 -3.39 11.70
N ALA A 116 5.00 -2.20 11.42
CA ALA A 116 4.91 -1.66 10.08
C ALA A 116 5.50 -0.25 10.00
N ARG A 117 5.94 0.13 8.80
CA ARG A 117 6.49 1.45 8.48
C ARG A 117 5.53 2.24 7.63
N LEU A 118 5.36 3.52 7.94
CA LEU A 118 4.63 4.46 7.09
C LEU A 118 5.47 4.71 5.83
N ARG A 119 4.91 4.41 4.66
CA ARG A 119 5.59 4.56 3.37
C ARG A 119 5.06 5.73 2.55
N VAL A 120 3.74 5.89 2.52
CA VAL A 120 3.07 6.96 1.79
C VAL A 120 1.97 7.53 2.68
N GLN A 121 1.81 8.84 2.65
CA GLN A 121 0.73 9.54 3.33
C GLN A 121 0.19 10.62 2.38
N THR A 122 -1.12 10.64 2.20
CA THR A 122 -1.85 11.63 1.39
C THR A 122 -2.75 12.46 2.30
N GLU A 123 -3.75 13.16 1.78
CA GLU A 123 -4.66 13.95 2.62
C GLU A 123 -5.54 13.05 3.51
N HIS A 124 -6.07 11.95 2.97
CA HIS A 124 -7.00 11.07 3.69
C HIS A 124 -6.49 9.65 3.93
N ALA A 125 -5.28 9.28 3.47
CA ALA A 125 -4.75 7.93 3.65
C ALA A 125 -3.33 7.89 4.25
N ALA A 126 -3.10 6.90 5.10
CA ALA A 126 -1.78 6.52 5.58
C ALA A 126 -1.49 5.06 5.19
N MET A 127 -0.58 4.87 4.23
CA MET A 127 -0.19 3.56 3.71
C MET A 127 0.99 2.99 4.52
N TRP A 128 0.70 1.96 5.31
CA TRP A 128 1.67 1.23 6.12
C TRP A 128 2.08 -0.05 5.40
N VAL A 129 3.34 -0.43 5.55
CA VAL A 129 3.83 -1.73 5.08
C VAL A 129 4.54 -2.44 6.22
N GLU A 130 4.15 -3.68 6.48
CA GLU A 130 4.82 -4.57 7.44
C GLU A 130 6.32 -4.60 7.18
N GLU A 131 7.12 -4.58 8.25
CA GLU A 131 8.57 -4.64 8.11
C GLU A 131 8.98 -5.89 7.34
N TRP A 132 10.03 -5.76 6.52
CA TRP A 132 10.59 -6.83 5.69
C TRP A 132 9.70 -7.33 4.54
N VAL A 133 8.46 -6.85 4.42
CA VAL A 133 7.63 -7.11 3.23
C VAL A 133 8.11 -6.24 2.06
N TRP A 134 8.48 -6.90 0.96
CA TRP A 134 8.89 -6.21 -0.26
C TRP A 134 7.72 -5.47 -0.91
N HIS A 135 7.98 -4.26 -1.39
CA HIS A 135 7.01 -3.41 -2.09
C HIS A 135 7.72 -2.47 -3.07
N ASP A 136 7.05 -2.11 -4.17
CA ASP A 136 7.47 -1.00 -5.02
C ASP A 136 6.83 0.28 -4.49
N VAL A 137 7.65 1.21 -4.00
CA VAL A 137 7.18 2.46 -3.40
C VAL A 137 6.37 3.30 -4.39
N ARG A 138 6.70 3.28 -5.68
CA ARG A 138 5.98 4.06 -6.70
C ARG A 138 4.57 3.52 -6.91
N LYS A 139 4.42 2.20 -6.95
CA LYS A 139 3.09 1.57 -7.04
C LYS A 139 2.25 1.82 -5.79
N LEU A 140 2.88 1.88 -4.63
CA LEU A 140 2.21 2.21 -3.39
C LEU A 140 1.74 3.67 -3.36
N GLU A 141 2.54 4.58 -3.92
CA GLU A 141 2.18 5.99 -4.10
C GLU A 141 1.04 6.16 -5.11
N GLU A 142 1.11 5.50 -6.26
CA GLU A 142 0.00 5.44 -7.24
C GLU A 142 -1.30 4.92 -6.62
N ALA A 143 -1.22 3.86 -5.80
CA ALA A 143 -2.37 3.33 -5.08
C ALA A 143 -2.92 4.30 -4.03
N ALA A 144 -2.05 5.04 -3.34
CA ALA A 144 -2.45 6.05 -2.37
C ALA A 144 -3.18 7.22 -3.04
N LEU A 145 -2.65 7.72 -4.16
CA LEU A 145 -3.29 8.78 -4.95
C LEU A 145 -4.62 8.31 -5.54
N LEU A 146 -4.69 7.08 -6.06
CA LEU A 146 -5.96 6.50 -6.54
C LEU A 146 -7.00 6.43 -5.41
N PHE A 147 -6.57 6.04 -4.21
CA PHE A 147 -7.45 6.03 -3.05
C PHE A 147 -7.97 7.43 -2.74
N ASP A 148 -7.08 8.42 -2.65
CA ASP A 148 -7.39 9.77 -2.21
C ASP A 148 -8.24 10.55 -3.23
N ASP A 149 -7.89 10.46 -4.52
CA ASP A 149 -8.50 11.26 -5.58
C ASP A 149 -9.77 10.64 -6.15
N VAL A 150 -9.92 9.30 -6.04
CA VAL A 150 -11.00 8.56 -6.71
C VAL A 150 -11.86 7.79 -5.74
N ILE A 151 -11.26 6.90 -4.93
CA ILE A 151 -12.03 5.98 -4.09
C ILE A 151 -12.68 6.73 -2.93
N TYR A 152 -11.94 7.56 -2.22
CA TYR A 152 -12.40 8.29 -1.05
C TYR A 152 -13.58 9.23 -1.37
N PRO A 153 -13.53 10.08 -2.41
CA PRO A 153 -14.67 10.91 -2.79
C PRO A 153 -15.88 10.09 -3.25
N ALA A 154 -15.65 9.00 -3.98
CA ALA A 154 -16.74 8.14 -4.46
C ALA A 154 -17.47 7.44 -3.31
N VAL A 155 -16.73 6.90 -2.34
CA VAL A 155 -17.30 6.26 -1.14
C VAL A 155 -18.06 7.29 -0.32
N ARG A 156 -17.50 8.49 -0.09
CA ARG A 156 -18.22 9.54 0.66
C ARG A 156 -19.45 10.07 -0.06
N SER A 157 -19.44 10.11 -1.39
CA SER A 157 -20.62 10.47 -2.17
C SER A 157 -21.75 9.46 -2.02
N ALA A 158 -21.44 8.19 -1.74
CA ALA A 158 -22.43 7.12 -1.62
C ALA A 158 -22.90 6.90 -0.18
N PHE A 159 -22.01 7.04 0.81
CA PHE A 159 -22.26 6.68 2.22
C PHE A 159 -22.19 7.86 3.18
N GLY A 160 -21.88 9.06 2.69
CA GLY A 160 -21.73 10.24 3.53
C GLY A 160 -20.34 10.37 4.13
N SER A 161 -20.27 11.07 5.27
CA SER A 161 -19.04 11.65 5.79
C SER A 161 -18.64 11.04 7.12
N GLU A 162 -17.34 10.78 7.33
CA GLU A 162 -16.86 10.40 8.65
C GLU A 162 -16.98 11.57 9.63
N TRP A 163 -17.09 11.28 10.93
CA TRP A 163 -17.12 12.32 11.94
C TRP A 163 -15.82 13.11 11.96
N THR A 164 -15.94 14.44 11.87
CA THR A 164 -14.78 15.35 11.93
C THR A 164 -14.91 16.34 13.11
N PRO A 165 -13.95 16.36 14.06
CA PRO A 165 -12.88 15.40 14.20
C PRO A 165 -13.39 14.03 14.68
N GLY A 166 -12.64 12.99 14.32
CA GLY A 166 -12.86 11.61 14.76
C GLY A 166 -12.53 11.40 16.24
N VAL A 167 -12.35 10.15 16.62
CA VAL A 167 -12.03 9.73 18.01
C VAL A 167 -10.58 10.05 18.38
N ASP A 168 -9.68 9.98 17.41
CA ASP A 168 -8.24 10.17 17.57
C ASP A 168 -7.72 11.45 16.88
N ASN A 169 -8.63 12.32 16.42
CA ASN A 169 -8.32 13.54 15.65
C ASN A 169 -7.43 13.33 14.42
N ASP A 170 -7.32 12.10 13.91
CA ASP A 170 -6.52 11.78 12.74
C ASP A 170 -7.44 11.68 11.51
N PRO A 171 -7.26 12.50 10.46
CA PRO A 171 -8.11 12.42 9.28
C PRO A 171 -7.79 11.22 8.38
N HIS A 172 -6.71 10.48 8.65
CA HIS A 172 -6.23 9.44 7.74
C HIS A 172 -6.88 8.08 8.02
N ILE A 173 -7.36 7.46 6.95
CA ILE A 173 -7.66 6.04 6.91
C ILE A 173 -6.35 5.25 6.88
N HIS A 174 -6.21 4.33 7.83
CA HIS A 174 -5.02 3.48 7.97
C HIS A 174 -5.14 2.24 7.10
N ILE A 175 -4.27 2.13 6.10
CA ILE A 175 -4.25 0.98 5.18
C ILE A 175 -2.92 0.23 5.38
N LEU A 176 -3.00 -1.00 5.91
CA LEU A 176 -1.84 -1.85 6.20
C LEU A 176 -1.64 -2.90 5.10
N HIS A 177 -0.47 -2.88 4.49
CA HIS A 177 0.03 -3.94 3.61
C HIS A 177 0.87 -4.89 4.45
N ALA A 178 0.31 -6.04 4.77
CA ALA A 178 0.91 -7.08 5.60
C ALA A 178 0.94 -8.41 4.83
N ASP A 179 1.77 -9.36 5.28
CA ASP A 179 1.70 -10.72 4.74
C ASP A 179 0.46 -11.44 5.28
N LEU A 180 -0.60 -11.49 4.48
CA LEU A 180 -1.85 -12.20 4.79
C LEU A 180 -1.87 -13.63 4.24
N GLY A 181 -0.75 -14.15 3.72
CA GLY A 181 -0.71 -15.40 2.99
C GLY A 181 -1.40 -15.32 1.62
N GLN A 182 -1.67 -16.46 1.01
CA GLN A 182 -2.06 -16.53 -0.41
C GLN A 182 -3.56 -16.45 -0.69
N ARG A 183 -4.41 -16.50 0.34
CA ARG A 183 -5.87 -16.67 0.18
C ARG A 183 -6.67 -15.38 0.32
N VAL A 184 -6.09 -14.34 0.90
CA VAL A 184 -6.78 -13.09 1.24
C VAL A 184 -5.97 -11.92 0.72
N LEU A 185 -6.63 -11.05 -0.04
CA LEU A 185 -6.01 -9.84 -0.60
C LEU A 185 -6.13 -8.63 0.33
N GLY A 186 -7.09 -8.65 1.26
CA GLY A 186 -7.32 -7.61 2.25
C GLY A 186 -8.63 -7.86 3.01
N TYR A 187 -8.79 -7.21 4.16
CA TYR A 187 -10.02 -7.21 4.94
C TYR A 187 -10.09 -5.98 5.84
N THR A 188 -11.29 -5.67 6.32
CA THR A 188 -11.54 -4.75 7.43
C THR A 188 -12.15 -5.52 8.60
N SER A 189 -12.04 -5.01 9.82
CA SER A 189 -12.61 -5.61 11.03
C SER A 189 -13.18 -4.53 11.93
N SER A 190 -14.43 -4.72 12.38
CA SER A 190 -15.07 -3.84 13.37
C SER A 190 -14.30 -3.78 14.69
N ALA A 191 -13.57 -4.83 15.05
CA ALA A 191 -12.70 -4.84 16.23
C ALA A 191 -11.49 -3.91 16.11
N ALA A 192 -11.17 -3.43 14.90
CA ALA A 192 -10.07 -2.51 14.61
C ALA A 192 -10.57 -1.10 14.21
N GLU A 193 -11.87 -0.83 14.31
CA GLU A 193 -12.46 0.46 13.95
C GLU A 193 -12.02 1.59 14.90
N LEU A 194 -11.85 1.25 16.18
CA LEU A 194 -11.51 2.22 17.22
C LEU A 194 -10.07 2.03 17.73
N PRO A 195 -9.40 3.11 18.16
CA PRO A 195 -8.12 3.00 18.85
C PRO A 195 -8.24 2.13 20.10
N GLY A 196 -7.20 1.33 20.38
CA GLY A 196 -7.19 0.43 21.55
C GLY A 196 -7.36 1.12 22.91
N ALA A 197 -7.21 2.45 23.00
CA ALA A 197 -7.44 3.21 24.22
C ALA A 197 -8.91 3.66 24.42
N VAL A 198 -9.83 3.31 23.52
CA VAL A 198 -11.28 3.46 23.72
C VAL A 198 -11.88 2.30 24.51
N TYR A 199 -11.23 1.12 24.50
CA TYR A 199 -11.69 -0.12 25.14
C TYR A 199 -11.14 -0.32 26.56
#